data_AF-A0A3C1FYB4-F1
#
_entry.id   AF-A0A3C1FYB4-F1
#
_cell.length_a   1.000
_cell.length_b   1.000
_cell.length_c   1.000
_cell.angle_alpha   90.00
_cell.angle_beta   90.00
_cell.angle_gamma   90.00
#
_symmetry.space_group_name_H-M   'P 1'
#
loop_
_entity.id
_entity.type
_entity.pdbx_description
1 polymer ?
#
loop_
_entity_poly.entity_id
_entity_poly.type
_entity_poly.pdbx_seq_one_letter_code
_entity_poly.pdbx_strand_id
1 'polypeptide(L)'
;MRDMAREPVIICLTPVRNESWILDRFLRCASLWADHIIIADQGSTDGSREIASRFPKVMLVENQSHEFSEAVRQRLLLDTARSIEGPRLLIALDADEIFTSNLLVSDEWNKLLRQKTGTVIKLQLANVLPNMKSYWAPDIFFAWGFVDDGSKLAAERIHSVRVPVPYGAPIFHLNEIKVLHYQYTDWNRMKSKHRWYQCWERINNTSRHAIDTYRQYHHMYAIPETDMHELPPQWFAGYEARSIDMTTVVKERLYWWDEEVLKYFNAHGTRRFRQEAIWDVDWDDIACSYSLDHSRHDLFSDPRTLFEKGVHYWLEKTQPISERYYVRFVDAILKKIGW
;
A
#
# COMPACT_ATOMS: atom_id res chain seq x y z
N MET A 1 -16.77 -28.99 31.84
CA MET A 1 -17.41 -27.96 30.98
C MET A 1 -16.42 -27.64 29.87
N ARG A 2 -16.78 -27.85 28.60
CA ARG A 2 -15.98 -27.33 27.49
C ARG A 2 -16.13 -25.82 27.54
N ASP A 3 -15.04 -25.08 27.69
CA ASP A 3 -15.03 -23.65 27.39
C ASP A 3 -15.60 -23.49 25.98
N MET A 4 -16.78 -22.90 25.86
CA MET A 4 -17.20 -22.36 24.58
C MET A 4 -16.28 -21.16 24.37
N ALA A 5 -15.20 -21.36 23.63
CA ALA A 5 -14.27 -20.30 23.29
C ALA A 5 -15.08 -19.13 22.73
N ARG A 6 -15.04 -18.00 23.45
CA ARG A 6 -15.72 -16.78 23.04
C ARG A 6 -15.18 -16.38 21.67
N GLU A 7 -16.07 -16.07 20.73
CA GLU A 7 -15.65 -15.58 19.42
C GLU A 7 -14.75 -14.35 19.59
N PRO A 8 -13.66 -14.25 18.79
CA PRO A 8 -12.72 -13.15 18.93
C PRO A 8 -13.35 -11.84 18.49
N VAL A 9 -12.98 -10.76 19.18
CA VAL A 9 -13.26 -9.40 18.72
C VAL A 9 -12.44 -9.13 17.47
N ILE A 10 -13.10 -8.65 16.41
CA ILE A 10 -12.48 -8.42 15.11
C ILE A 10 -12.01 -6.97 15.04
N ILE A 11 -10.70 -6.77 14.91
CA ILE A 11 -10.07 -5.45 14.93
C ILE A 11 -9.35 -5.21 13.61
N CYS A 12 -9.78 -4.18 12.88
CA CYS A 12 -9.11 -3.69 11.68
C CYS A 12 -8.01 -2.68 12.05
N LEU A 13 -6.81 -2.84 11.52
CA LEU A 13 -5.64 -2.00 11.77
C LEU A 13 -5.26 -1.28 10.49
N THR A 14 -5.33 0.06 10.48
CA THR A 14 -5.14 0.84 9.25
C THR A 14 -4.24 2.05 9.49
N PRO A 15 -3.04 2.11 8.88
CA PRO A 15 -2.26 3.34 8.84
C PRO A 15 -2.88 4.30 7.81
N VAL A 16 -2.94 5.59 8.14
CA VAL A 16 -3.50 6.63 7.26
C VAL A 16 -2.55 7.82 7.16
N ARG A 17 -2.30 8.29 5.94
CA ARG A 17 -1.74 9.61 5.64
C ARG A 17 -2.33 10.12 4.35
N ASN A 18 -3.19 11.13 4.43
CA ASN A 18 -3.81 11.76 3.27
C ASN A 18 -4.50 10.76 2.32
N GLU A 19 -5.48 10.03 2.87
CA GLU A 19 -6.24 8.99 2.17
C GLU A 19 -7.73 9.36 2.00
N SER A 20 -8.08 10.65 2.08
CA SER A 20 -9.47 11.13 2.02
C SER A 20 -10.21 10.70 0.74
N TRP A 21 -9.48 10.51 -0.35
CA TRP A 21 -9.99 10.07 -1.65
C TRP A 21 -10.68 8.69 -1.62
N ILE A 22 -10.35 7.81 -0.66
CA ILE A 22 -10.94 6.47 -0.53
C ILE A 22 -11.40 6.11 0.88
N LEU A 23 -10.95 6.85 1.90
CA LEU A 23 -11.15 6.48 3.30
C LEU A 23 -12.62 6.27 3.67
N ASP A 24 -13.55 7.09 3.15
CA ASP A 24 -14.99 6.91 3.42
C ASP A 24 -15.51 5.56 2.91
N ARG A 25 -15.12 5.15 1.69
CA ARG A 25 -15.45 3.83 1.12
C ARG A 25 -14.89 2.72 2.01
N PHE A 26 -13.59 2.81 2.33
CA PHE A 26 -12.92 1.84 3.17
C PHE A 26 -13.64 1.66 4.52
N LEU A 27 -13.94 2.76 5.22
CA LEU A 27 -14.56 2.71 6.54
C LEU A 27 -16.01 2.22 6.50
N ARG A 28 -16.78 2.53 5.44
CA ARG A 28 -18.10 1.93 5.24
C ARG A 28 -18.02 0.42 5.07
N CYS A 29 -17.08 -0.08 4.27
CA CYS A 29 -16.89 -1.51 4.06
C CYS A 29 -16.37 -2.21 5.33
N ALA A 30 -15.33 -1.66 5.97
CA ALA A 30 -14.74 -2.19 7.20
C ALA A 30 -15.76 -2.27 8.35
N SER A 31 -16.63 -1.27 8.46
CA SER A 31 -17.67 -1.22 9.50
C SER A 31 -18.69 -2.35 9.41
N LEU A 32 -18.78 -3.07 8.29
CA LEU A 32 -19.72 -4.19 8.13
C LEU A 32 -19.23 -5.50 8.76
N TRP A 33 -17.92 -5.65 8.99
CA TRP A 33 -17.33 -6.90 9.48
C TRP A 33 -16.42 -6.72 10.69
N ALA A 34 -15.83 -5.54 10.90
CA ALA A 34 -15.01 -5.26 12.07
C ALA A 34 -15.87 -4.81 13.25
N ASP A 35 -15.48 -5.20 14.47
CA ASP A 35 -16.03 -4.66 15.71
C ASP A 35 -15.38 -3.32 16.04
N HIS A 36 -14.07 -3.22 15.83
CA HIS A 36 -13.27 -2.01 15.98
C HIS A 36 -12.40 -1.75 14.75
N ILE A 37 -12.19 -0.48 14.42
CA ILE A 37 -11.29 -0.02 13.37
C ILE A 37 -10.31 0.94 14.01
N ILE A 38 -9.04 0.58 14.09
CA ILE A 38 -8.00 1.44 14.64
C ILE A 38 -7.29 2.13 13.48
N ILE A 39 -7.35 3.46 13.48
CA ILE A 39 -6.67 4.29 12.49
C ILE A 39 -5.47 4.95 13.15
N ALA A 40 -4.27 4.65 12.66
CA ALA A 40 -3.06 5.39 13.01
C ALA A 40 -2.84 6.50 11.99
N ASP A 41 -3.28 7.71 12.33
CA ASP A 41 -3.13 8.89 11.48
C ASP A 41 -1.73 9.48 11.59
N GLN A 42 -1.08 9.66 10.45
CA GLN A 42 0.28 10.16 10.30
C GLN A 42 0.26 11.65 9.90
N GLY A 43 -0.50 12.46 10.64
CA GLY A 43 -0.59 13.90 10.39
C GLY A 43 -1.26 14.24 9.06
N SER A 44 -2.43 13.64 8.78
CA SER A 44 -3.17 13.96 7.56
C SER A 44 -3.67 15.41 7.56
N THR A 45 -3.70 16.01 6.39
CA THR A 45 -4.09 17.41 6.14
C THR A 45 -5.18 17.55 5.07
N ASP A 46 -5.71 16.45 4.55
CA ASP A 46 -6.60 16.39 3.40
C ASP A 46 -8.08 16.11 3.75
N GLY A 47 -8.44 16.13 5.03
CA GLY A 47 -9.79 15.75 5.49
C GLY A 47 -9.91 14.31 6.00
N SER A 48 -8.84 13.50 5.96
CA SER A 48 -8.88 12.09 6.39
C SER A 48 -9.32 11.93 7.86
N ARG A 49 -8.87 12.81 8.76
CA ARG A 49 -9.22 12.75 10.19
C ARG A 49 -10.70 13.03 10.41
N GLU A 50 -11.23 14.02 9.68
CA GLU A 50 -12.63 14.42 9.71
C GLU A 50 -13.51 13.29 9.19
N ILE A 51 -13.10 12.60 8.12
CA ILE A 51 -13.80 11.41 7.61
C ILE A 51 -13.80 10.30 8.67
N ALA A 52 -12.63 9.96 9.21
CA ALA A 52 -12.46 8.93 10.25
C ALA A 52 -13.37 9.17 11.46
N SER A 53 -13.46 10.42 11.93
CA SER A 53 -14.25 10.79 13.12
C SER A 53 -15.76 10.54 12.99
N ARG A 54 -16.28 10.37 11.76
CA ARG A 54 -17.71 10.13 11.50
C ARG A 54 -18.13 8.69 11.77
N PHE A 55 -17.19 7.77 11.91
CA PHE A 55 -17.47 6.34 12.03
C PHE A 55 -17.40 5.88 13.49
N PRO A 56 -18.48 5.37 14.09
CA PRO A 56 -18.54 5.06 15.51
C PRO A 56 -17.63 3.90 15.94
N LYS A 57 -17.25 3.03 15.00
CA LYS A 57 -16.33 1.90 15.25
C LYS A 57 -14.85 2.33 15.19
N VAL A 58 -14.56 3.57 14.81
CA VAL A 58 -13.20 4.05 14.65
C VAL A 58 -12.60 4.51 15.98
N MET A 59 -11.42 3.99 16.29
CA MET A 59 -10.50 4.53 17.28
C MET A 59 -9.37 5.23 16.53
N LEU A 60 -9.40 6.56 16.52
CA LEU A 60 -8.37 7.38 15.88
C LEU A 60 -7.21 7.61 16.86
N VAL A 61 -6.03 7.11 16.52
CA VAL A 61 -4.78 7.36 17.24
C VAL A 61 -3.82 8.18 16.39
N GLU A 62 -3.18 9.16 17.01
CA GLU A 62 -2.19 10.00 16.34
C GLU A 62 -0.81 9.36 16.41
N ASN A 63 -0.16 9.19 15.26
CA ASN A 63 1.25 8.83 15.25
C ASN A 63 2.12 10.09 15.35
N GLN A 64 2.70 10.30 16.52
CA GLN A 64 3.57 11.44 16.81
C GLN A 64 4.95 11.36 16.14
N SER A 65 5.31 10.25 15.48
CA SER A 65 6.57 10.13 14.74
C SER A 65 6.60 11.09 13.56
N HIS A 66 7.62 11.94 13.47
CA HIS A 66 7.83 12.81 12.31
C HIS A 66 8.51 12.11 11.12
N GLU A 67 9.08 10.92 11.35
CA GLU A 67 9.70 10.12 10.30
C GLU A 67 8.75 9.04 9.77
N PHE A 68 8.84 8.77 8.47
CA PHE A 68 8.20 7.60 7.87
C PHE A 68 8.86 6.32 8.39
N SER A 69 8.09 5.52 9.10
CA SER A 69 8.46 4.17 9.52
C SER A 69 7.21 3.29 9.53
N GLU A 70 7.22 2.21 8.76
CA GLU A 70 6.17 1.19 8.83
C GLU A 70 6.17 0.48 10.18
N ALA A 71 7.35 0.11 10.69
CA ALA A 71 7.49 -0.53 12.00
C ALA A 71 6.85 0.26 13.15
N VAL A 72 7.09 1.58 13.23
CA VAL A 72 6.54 2.43 14.30
C VAL A 72 5.01 2.47 14.20
N ARG A 73 4.46 2.67 12.99
CA ARG A 73 3.01 2.71 12.76
C ARG A 73 2.34 1.36 13.08
N GLN A 74 2.92 0.26 12.63
CA GLN A 74 2.39 -1.09 12.88
C GLN A 74 2.43 -1.43 14.37
N ARG A 75 3.47 -1.01 15.10
CA ARG A 75 3.55 -1.19 16.55
C ARG A 75 2.48 -0.38 17.28
N LEU A 76 2.29 0.89 16.92
CA LEU A 76 1.22 1.72 17.48
C LEU A 76 -0.15 1.08 17.30
N LEU A 77 -0.45 0.61 16.09
CA LEU A 77 -1.71 -0.10 15.78
C LEU A 77 -1.87 -1.36 16.63
N LEU A 78 -0.82 -2.19 16.73
CA LEU A 78 -0.85 -3.45 17.47
C LEU A 78 -1.02 -3.23 18.98
N ASP A 79 -0.29 -2.28 19.55
CA ASP A 79 -0.35 -1.96 20.98
C ASP A 79 -1.73 -1.39 21.34
N THR A 80 -2.30 -0.54 20.48
CA THR A 80 -3.67 -0.02 20.63
C THR A 80 -4.70 -1.16 20.53
N ALA A 81 -4.53 -2.10 19.60
CA ALA A 81 -5.43 -3.24 19.48
C ALA A 81 -5.41 -4.13 20.73
N ARG A 82 -4.22 -4.28 21.33
CA ARG A 82 -4.01 -5.10 22.53
C ARG A 82 -4.51 -4.47 23.82
N SER A 83 -4.84 -3.17 23.82
CA SER A 83 -5.55 -2.58 24.95
C SER A 83 -7.04 -2.96 24.98
N ILE A 84 -7.58 -3.55 23.91
CA ILE A 84 -8.94 -4.08 23.87
C ILE A 84 -8.95 -5.50 24.49
N GLU A 85 -9.76 -5.67 25.53
CA GLU A 85 -9.84 -6.93 26.28
C GLU A 85 -10.47 -8.08 25.50
N GLY A 86 -10.07 -9.31 25.83
CA GLY A 86 -10.62 -10.55 25.27
C GLY A 86 -9.81 -11.14 24.12
N PRO A 87 -10.25 -12.29 23.56
CA PRO A 87 -9.65 -12.87 22.36
C PRO A 87 -9.81 -11.92 21.17
N ARG A 88 -8.76 -11.77 20.35
CA ARG A 88 -8.73 -10.81 19.22
C ARG A 88 -8.36 -11.48 17.91
N LEU A 89 -9.05 -11.10 16.85
CA LEU A 89 -8.63 -11.33 15.47
C LEU A 89 -8.17 -9.98 14.91
N LEU A 90 -6.88 -9.86 14.66
CA LEU A 90 -6.29 -8.66 14.07
C LEU A 90 -6.29 -8.82 12.55
N ILE A 91 -6.78 -7.81 11.84
CA ILE A 91 -6.75 -7.72 10.38
C ILE A 91 -6.09 -6.39 10.00
N ALA A 92 -4.97 -6.40 9.29
CA ALA A 92 -4.29 -5.19 8.85
C ALA A 92 -4.60 -4.89 7.39
N LEU A 93 -5.17 -3.72 7.11
CA LEU A 93 -5.49 -3.24 5.76
C LEU A 93 -5.09 -1.76 5.66
N ASP A 94 -4.41 -1.38 4.58
CA ASP A 94 -4.23 0.01 4.19
C ASP A 94 -5.56 0.59 3.68
N ALA A 95 -5.69 1.92 3.66
CA ALA A 95 -6.96 2.58 3.34
C ALA A 95 -7.48 2.31 1.91
N ASP A 96 -6.61 1.88 1.00
CA ASP A 96 -6.93 1.49 -0.37
C ASP A 96 -7.12 -0.02 -0.55
N GLU A 97 -7.26 -0.77 0.54
CA GLU A 97 -7.42 -2.22 0.56
C GLU A 97 -8.75 -2.63 1.22
N ILE A 98 -9.61 -3.32 0.49
CA ILE A 98 -10.98 -3.66 0.92
C ILE A 98 -11.24 -5.15 0.68
N PHE A 99 -11.79 -5.88 1.63
CA PHE A 99 -12.19 -7.27 1.38
C PHE A 99 -13.28 -7.39 0.31
N THR A 100 -13.33 -8.49 -0.42
CA THR A 100 -14.43 -8.77 -1.34
C THR A 100 -15.74 -9.00 -0.59
N SER A 101 -16.85 -8.43 -1.06
CA SER A 101 -18.12 -8.38 -0.31
C SER A 101 -18.75 -9.74 0.01
N ASN A 102 -18.32 -10.81 -0.67
CA ASN A 102 -18.74 -12.18 -0.36
C ASN A 102 -18.30 -12.63 1.06
N LEU A 103 -17.37 -11.94 1.72
CA LEU A 103 -17.06 -12.20 3.13
C LEU A 103 -18.30 -12.12 4.04
N LEU A 104 -19.27 -11.25 3.71
CA LEU A 104 -20.44 -10.98 4.54
C LEU A 104 -21.38 -12.19 4.67
N VAL A 105 -21.22 -13.19 3.81
CA VAL A 105 -22.04 -14.41 3.78
C VAL A 105 -21.19 -15.68 3.67
N SER A 106 -19.85 -15.57 3.79
CA SER A 106 -18.95 -16.69 3.54
C SER A 106 -18.86 -17.64 4.74
N ASP A 107 -19.04 -18.94 4.48
CA ASP A 107 -18.73 -19.98 5.46
C ASP A 107 -17.23 -20.05 5.79
N GLU A 108 -16.37 -19.62 4.87
CA GLU A 108 -14.93 -19.51 5.08
C GLU A 108 -14.60 -18.48 6.17
N TRP A 109 -15.30 -17.35 6.17
CA TRP A 109 -15.21 -16.35 7.24
C TRP A 109 -15.66 -16.92 8.59
N ASN A 110 -16.76 -17.67 8.63
CA ASN A 110 -17.21 -18.31 9.87
C ASN A 110 -16.20 -19.35 10.41
N LYS A 111 -15.45 -20.03 9.53
CA LYS A 111 -14.36 -20.94 9.91
C LYS A 111 -13.13 -20.18 10.42
N LEU A 112 -12.86 -18.99 9.88
CA LEU A 112 -11.80 -18.11 10.36
C LEU A 112 -12.03 -17.74 11.84
N LEU A 113 -13.26 -17.36 12.21
CA LEU A 113 -13.58 -16.94 13.59
C LEU A 113 -13.38 -18.05 14.64
N ARG A 114 -13.22 -19.30 14.19
CA ARG A 114 -12.99 -20.48 15.03
C ARG A 114 -11.54 -20.97 15.02
N GLN A 115 -10.64 -20.25 14.32
CA GLN A 115 -9.22 -20.59 14.32
C GLN A 115 -8.62 -20.41 15.71
N LYS A 116 -7.55 -21.17 15.98
CA LYS A 116 -6.86 -21.11 17.26
C LYS A 116 -6.04 -19.83 17.37
N THR A 117 -5.90 -19.32 18.59
CA THR A 117 -4.90 -18.32 18.95
C THR A 117 -3.52 -18.70 18.40
N GLY A 118 -2.81 -17.74 17.83
CA GLY A 118 -1.52 -17.91 17.15
C GLY A 118 -1.62 -18.25 15.65
N THR A 119 -2.83 -18.34 15.08
CA THR A 119 -3.00 -18.65 13.64
C THR A 119 -2.81 -17.40 12.78
N VAL A 120 -1.98 -17.52 11.74
CA VAL A 120 -1.77 -16.48 10.71
C VAL A 120 -2.79 -16.66 9.58
N ILE A 121 -3.44 -15.58 9.19
CA ILE A 121 -4.47 -15.56 8.16
C ILE A 121 -3.87 -15.00 6.89
N LYS A 122 -3.94 -15.79 5.82
CA LYS A 122 -3.43 -15.40 4.52
C LYS A 122 -4.52 -15.31 3.46
N LEU A 123 -4.42 -14.28 2.63
CA LEU A 123 -5.32 -14.00 1.52
C LEU A 123 -4.52 -13.57 0.29
N GLN A 124 -5.12 -13.75 -0.87
CA GLN A 124 -4.61 -13.19 -2.12
C GLN A 124 -5.07 -11.73 -2.30
N LEU A 125 -4.20 -10.94 -2.92
CA LEU A 125 -4.46 -9.57 -3.34
C LEU A 125 -5.03 -9.54 -4.76
N ALA A 126 -6.04 -8.73 -5.01
CA ALA A 126 -6.64 -8.47 -6.31
C ALA A 126 -6.49 -6.98 -6.66
N ASN A 127 -5.55 -6.66 -7.54
CA ASN A 127 -5.23 -5.30 -7.94
C ASN A 127 -6.23 -4.81 -8.99
N VAL A 128 -7.17 -3.96 -8.56
CA VAL A 128 -8.28 -3.49 -9.40
C VAL A 128 -7.76 -2.50 -10.44
N LEU A 129 -8.16 -2.70 -11.70
CA LEU A 129 -7.74 -1.86 -12.82
C LEU A 129 -8.65 -0.63 -13.01
N PRO A 130 -8.19 0.43 -13.70
CA PRO A 130 -8.95 1.68 -13.85
C PRO A 130 -10.34 1.56 -14.47
N ASN A 131 -10.61 0.47 -15.20
CA ASN A 131 -11.92 0.24 -15.80
C ASN A 131 -12.98 -0.29 -14.80
N MET A 132 -12.57 -0.62 -13.56
CA MET A 132 -13.39 -1.21 -12.50
C MET A 132 -14.10 -2.52 -12.90
N LYS A 133 -13.59 -3.20 -13.93
CA LYS A 133 -14.15 -4.44 -14.50
C LYS A 133 -13.13 -5.57 -14.58
N SER A 134 -11.85 -5.27 -14.44
CA SER A 134 -10.79 -6.25 -14.43
C SER A 134 -9.82 -6.01 -13.29
N TYR A 135 -9.07 -7.04 -12.95
CA TYR A 135 -8.01 -6.98 -11.96
C TYR A 135 -6.86 -7.90 -12.38
N TRP A 136 -5.71 -7.74 -11.74
CA TRP A 136 -4.68 -8.78 -11.76
C TRP A 136 -4.35 -9.24 -10.35
N ALA A 137 -4.02 -10.51 -10.20
CA ALA A 137 -3.67 -11.08 -8.92
C ALA A 137 -2.48 -12.03 -9.07
N PRO A 138 -1.37 -11.80 -8.34
CA PRO A 138 -0.32 -12.80 -8.29
C PRO A 138 -0.83 -14.04 -7.54
N ASP A 139 -0.34 -15.22 -7.90
CA ASP A 139 -0.63 -16.46 -7.17
C ASP A 139 0.18 -16.55 -5.87
N ILE A 140 -0.02 -15.56 -4.99
CA ILE A 140 0.71 -15.39 -3.74
C ILE A 140 -0.28 -15.05 -2.63
N PHE A 141 -0.16 -15.77 -1.52
CA PHE A 141 -0.90 -15.53 -0.30
C PHE A 141 -0.05 -14.71 0.68
N PHE A 142 -0.51 -13.50 0.98
CA PHE A 142 0.14 -12.59 1.93
C PHE A 142 -0.48 -12.71 3.33
N ALA A 143 0.27 -12.39 4.38
CA ALA A 143 -0.24 -12.37 5.74
C ALA A 143 -1.01 -11.06 6.00
N TRP A 144 -2.31 -11.17 6.22
CA TRP A 144 -3.23 -10.03 6.43
C TRP A 144 -3.84 -10.04 7.81
N GLY A 145 -3.91 -11.20 8.45
CA GLY A 145 -4.53 -11.33 9.75
C GLY A 145 -3.78 -12.24 10.71
N PHE A 146 -4.10 -12.13 11.98
CA PHE A 146 -3.52 -12.92 13.05
C PHE A 146 -4.52 -13.08 14.19
N VAL A 147 -4.79 -14.32 14.59
CA VAL A 147 -5.54 -14.59 15.82
C VAL A 147 -4.57 -14.36 16.98
N ASP A 148 -4.69 -13.23 17.65
CA ASP A 148 -3.64 -12.67 18.50
C ASP A 148 -3.34 -13.55 19.73
N ASP A 149 -2.07 -13.87 19.91
CA ASP A 149 -1.51 -14.60 21.06
C ASP A 149 -0.52 -13.77 21.88
N GLY A 150 -0.33 -12.49 21.53
CA GLY A 150 0.67 -11.61 22.16
C GLY A 150 2.05 -11.63 21.50
N SER A 151 2.26 -12.44 20.44
CA SER A 151 3.53 -12.53 19.71
C SER A 151 3.99 -11.17 19.17
N LYS A 152 5.30 -10.96 19.14
CA LYS A 152 5.89 -9.70 18.66
C LYS A 152 5.87 -9.62 17.14
N LEU A 153 5.80 -8.40 16.63
CA LEU A 153 5.96 -8.09 15.21
C LEU A 153 7.45 -8.04 14.84
N ALA A 154 7.84 -8.77 13.79
CA ALA A 154 9.17 -8.66 13.19
C ALA A 154 9.18 -7.47 12.21
N ALA A 155 9.41 -6.27 12.74
CA ALA A 155 9.14 -5.04 12.00
C ALA A 155 10.38 -4.49 11.26
N GLU A 156 10.18 -4.02 10.03
CA GLU A 156 11.19 -3.33 9.19
C GLU A 156 10.80 -1.85 8.95
N ARG A 157 11.75 -1.00 8.50
CA ARG A 157 11.45 0.43 8.27
C ARG A 157 10.48 0.65 7.10
N ILE A 158 10.61 -0.15 6.04
CA ILE A 158 9.79 -0.17 4.83
C ILE A 158 9.63 -1.62 4.38
N HIS A 159 8.51 -1.96 3.74
CA HIS A 159 8.15 -3.33 3.33
C HIS A 159 8.02 -4.33 4.49
N SER A 160 7.59 -3.83 5.66
CA SER A 160 7.43 -4.61 6.88
C SER A 160 6.16 -5.47 6.84
N VAL A 161 6.22 -6.66 7.46
CA VAL A 161 5.00 -7.46 7.71
C VAL A 161 4.01 -6.67 8.55
N ARG A 162 2.72 -6.74 8.22
CA ARG A 162 1.68 -5.90 8.85
C ARG A 162 1.06 -6.51 10.11
N VAL A 163 1.22 -7.82 10.28
CA VAL A 163 0.76 -8.58 11.45
C VAL A 163 1.87 -9.50 11.94
N PRO A 164 1.85 -9.94 13.21
CA PRO A 164 2.80 -10.94 13.68
C PRO A 164 2.74 -12.23 12.83
N VAL A 165 3.92 -12.75 12.46
CA VAL A 165 4.07 -14.03 11.76
C VAL A 165 5.12 -14.87 12.49
N PRO A 166 4.78 -15.47 13.64
CA PRO A 166 5.72 -16.27 14.42
C PRO A 166 6.24 -17.47 13.62
N TYR A 167 7.49 -17.88 13.87
CA TYR A 167 8.04 -19.07 13.25
C TYR A 167 7.24 -20.31 13.63
N GLY A 168 6.83 -21.11 12.64
CA GLY A 168 6.04 -22.33 12.84
C GLY A 168 4.55 -22.08 13.18
N ALA A 169 4.06 -20.84 13.09
CA ALA A 169 2.65 -20.54 13.32
C ALA A 169 1.74 -21.32 12.35
N PRO A 170 0.58 -21.83 12.82
CA PRO A 170 -0.45 -22.36 11.95
C PRO A 170 -0.88 -21.31 10.92
N ILE A 171 -1.16 -21.73 9.69
CA ILE A 171 -1.61 -20.84 8.62
C ILE A 171 -3.01 -21.26 8.19
N PHE A 172 -3.92 -20.29 8.12
CA PHE A 172 -5.25 -20.45 7.55
C PHE A 172 -5.36 -19.59 6.28
N HIS A 173 -5.61 -20.24 5.14
CA HIS A 173 -5.78 -19.56 3.85
C HIS A 173 -7.26 -19.30 3.60
N LEU A 174 -7.62 -18.06 3.30
CA LEU A 174 -8.92 -17.72 2.73
C LEU A 174 -8.81 -17.67 1.20
N ASN A 175 -9.53 -18.54 0.53
CA ASN A 175 -9.49 -18.73 -0.92
C ASN A 175 -10.66 -18.01 -1.62
N GLU A 176 -11.81 -17.92 -0.95
CA GLU A 176 -13.02 -17.29 -1.49
C GLU A 176 -12.98 -15.77 -1.33
N ILE A 177 -12.38 -15.31 -0.24
CA ILE A 177 -12.28 -13.90 0.10
C ILE A 177 -10.92 -13.37 -0.37
N LYS A 178 -10.93 -12.23 -1.06
CA LYS A 178 -9.70 -11.54 -1.48
C LYS A 178 -9.63 -10.14 -0.90
N VAL A 179 -8.43 -9.56 -0.96
CA VAL A 179 -8.23 -8.13 -0.70
C VAL A 179 -8.23 -7.40 -2.04
N LEU A 180 -9.24 -6.57 -2.30
CA LEU A 180 -9.27 -5.63 -3.40
C LEU A 180 -8.30 -4.48 -3.12
N HIS A 181 -7.37 -4.23 -4.02
CA HIS A 181 -6.39 -3.15 -3.88
C HIS A 181 -6.62 -2.09 -4.94
N TYR A 182 -6.95 -0.89 -4.48
CA TYR A 182 -7.36 0.25 -5.30
C TYR A 182 -6.21 1.13 -5.77
N GLN A 183 -4.96 0.86 -5.38
CA GLN A 183 -3.80 1.66 -5.79
C GLN A 183 -3.72 1.89 -7.31
N TYR A 184 -4.16 0.92 -8.12
CA TYR A 184 -4.06 0.99 -9.58
C TYR A 184 -5.28 1.61 -10.27
N THR A 185 -6.32 2.02 -9.53
CA THR A 185 -7.52 2.62 -10.15
C THR A 185 -7.28 4.06 -10.62
N ASP A 186 -6.33 4.76 -10.00
CA ASP A 186 -5.78 6.03 -10.51
C ASP A 186 -4.27 5.87 -10.79
N TRP A 187 -3.94 5.69 -12.07
CA TRP A 187 -2.56 5.48 -12.51
C TRP A 187 -1.64 6.67 -12.18
N ASN A 188 -2.17 7.90 -12.22
CA ASN A 188 -1.36 9.08 -11.95
C ASN A 188 -1.04 9.21 -10.47
N ARG A 189 -2.01 8.93 -9.59
CA ARG A 189 -1.78 8.85 -8.14
C ARG A 189 -0.74 7.78 -7.80
N MET A 190 -0.86 6.59 -8.42
CA MET A 190 0.10 5.50 -8.24
C MET A 190 1.52 5.92 -8.63
N LYS A 191 1.69 6.50 -9.83
CA LYS A 191 3.00 7.00 -10.28
C LYS A 191 3.57 8.02 -9.30
N SER A 192 2.77 8.99 -8.87
CA SER A 192 3.21 10.00 -7.90
C SER A 192 3.73 9.38 -6.59
N LYS A 193 2.97 8.45 -5.99
CA LYS A 193 3.40 7.68 -4.81
C LYS A 193 4.71 6.91 -5.07
N HIS A 194 4.85 6.30 -6.24
CA HIS A 194 6.05 5.53 -6.60
C HIS A 194 7.27 6.42 -6.84
N ARG A 195 7.11 7.65 -7.38
CA ARG A 195 8.22 8.62 -7.45
C ARG A 195 8.74 8.97 -6.07
N TRP A 196 7.84 9.20 -5.12
CA TRP A 196 8.22 9.45 -3.73
C TRP A 196 8.99 8.29 -3.12
N TYR A 197 8.52 7.05 -3.29
CA TYR A 197 9.23 5.87 -2.79
C TYR A 197 10.64 5.73 -3.37
N GLN A 198 10.80 5.94 -4.68
CA GLN A 198 12.13 5.90 -5.33
C GLN A 198 13.08 6.94 -4.73
N CYS A 199 12.59 8.17 -4.48
CA CYS A 199 13.37 9.21 -3.80
C CYS A 199 13.72 8.82 -2.36
N TRP A 200 12.75 8.28 -1.62
CA TRP A 200 12.94 7.87 -0.23
C TRP A 200 13.99 6.76 -0.13
N GLU A 201 13.95 5.75 -1.00
CA GLU A 201 14.97 4.68 -1.08
C GLU A 201 16.36 5.26 -1.39
N ARG A 202 16.47 6.18 -2.35
CA ARG A 202 17.74 6.85 -2.67
C ARG A 202 18.34 7.63 -1.50
N ILE A 203 17.49 8.15 -0.61
CA ILE A 203 17.93 8.89 0.58
C ILE A 203 18.31 7.92 1.71
N ASN A 204 17.47 6.92 1.98
CA ASN A 204 17.51 6.13 3.20
C ASN A 204 18.22 4.78 3.05
N ASN A 205 18.43 4.30 1.83
CA ASN A 205 19.02 3.00 1.53
C ASN A 205 20.20 3.16 0.56
N THR A 206 21.32 3.67 1.06
CA THR A 206 22.48 4.02 0.23
C THR A 206 23.15 2.82 -0.45
N SER A 207 22.88 1.60 0.00
CA SER A 207 23.36 0.35 -0.62
C SER A 207 22.50 -0.12 -1.79
N ARG A 208 21.29 0.43 -1.94
CA ARG A 208 20.34 -0.02 -2.97
C ARG A 208 20.64 0.65 -4.30
N HIS A 209 20.70 -0.16 -5.36
CA HIS A 209 20.93 0.30 -6.73
C HIS A 209 19.66 0.90 -7.34
N ALA A 210 19.83 1.90 -8.22
CA ALA A 210 18.70 2.53 -8.94
C ALA A 210 17.95 1.50 -9.78
N ILE A 211 18.68 0.54 -10.35
CA ILE A 211 18.10 -0.56 -11.12
C ILE A 211 17.15 -1.39 -10.26
N ASP A 212 17.55 -1.77 -9.05
CA ASP A 212 16.71 -2.58 -8.15
C ASP A 212 15.47 -1.80 -7.71
N THR A 213 15.62 -0.50 -7.48
CA THR A 213 14.53 0.43 -7.21
C THR A 213 13.57 0.53 -8.41
N TYR A 214 14.09 0.74 -9.62
CA TYR A 214 13.29 0.78 -10.85
C TYR A 214 12.50 -0.51 -11.04
N ARG A 215 13.17 -1.67 -11.02
CA ARG A 215 12.55 -2.98 -11.25
C ARG A 215 11.40 -3.23 -10.27
N GLN A 216 11.57 -2.85 -9.00
CA GLN A 216 10.53 -2.97 -7.99
C GLN A 216 9.35 -2.04 -8.26
N TYR A 217 9.56 -0.74 -8.47
CA TYR A 217 8.47 0.24 -8.62
C TYR A 217 7.88 0.31 -10.04
N HIS A 218 8.34 -0.54 -10.97
CA HIS A 218 7.80 -0.64 -12.33
C HIS A 218 7.28 -2.05 -12.67
N HIS A 219 7.15 -2.95 -11.69
CA HIS A 219 6.69 -4.32 -11.91
C HIS A 219 5.28 -4.40 -12.54
N MET A 220 4.40 -3.44 -12.24
CA MET A 220 3.03 -3.39 -12.77
C MET A 220 2.95 -3.21 -14.29
N TYR A 221 4.03 -2.78 -14.96
CA TYR A 221 4.10 -2.69 -16.42
C TYR A 221 4.47 -4.04 -17.08
N ALA A 222 4.78 -5.05 -16.29
CA ALA A 222 5.23 -6.37 -16.72
C ALA A 222 4.27 -7.50 -16.31
N ILE A 223 3.03 -7.17 -15.95
CA ILE A 223 2.04 -8.18 -15.57
C ILE A 223 1.66 -9.02 -16.80
N PRO A 224 1.82 -10.35 -16.76
CA PRO A 224 1.41 -11.23 -17.83
C PRO A 224 -0.11 -11.17 -18.08
N GLU A 225 -0.54 -11.35 -19.34
CA GLU A 225 -1.97 -11.45 -19.67
C GLU A 225 -2.65 -12.64 -18.96
N THR A 226 -1.90 -13.68 -18.60
CA THR A 226 -2.40 -14.83 -17.85
C THR A 226 -2.87 -14.49 -16.44
N ASP A 227 -2.37 -13.39 -15.88
CA ASP A 227 -2.70 -12.93 -14.53
C ASP A 227 -3.83 -11.89 -14.55
N MET A 228 -4.33 -11.55 -15.73
CA MET A 228 -5.44 -10.61 -15.93
C MET A 228 -6.78 -11.37 -15.89
N HIS A 229 -7.71 -10.86 -15.08
CA HIS A 229 -8.99 -11.51 -14.85
C HIS A 229 -10.15 -10.50 -14.85
N GLU A 230 -11.36 -10.97 -15.18
CA GLU A 230 -12.59 -10.21 -15.00
C GLU A 230 -12.96 -10.11 -13.52
N LEU A 231 -13.38 -8.93 -13.09
CA LEU A 231 -13.78 -8.67 -11.71
C LEU A 231 -15.14 -9.33 -11.44
N PRO A 232 -15.23 -10.30 -10.52
CA PRO A 232 -16.49 -10.99 -10.24
C PRO A 232 -17.52 -10.03 -9.60
N PRO A 233 -18.74 -9.89 -10.15
CA PRO A 233 -19.74 -8.94 -9.62
C PRO A 233 -20.08 -9.15 -8.14
N GLN A 234 -20.04 -10.39 -7.66
CA GLN A 234 -20.28 -10.73 -6.26
C GLN A 234 -19.25 -10.12 -5.29
N TRP A 235 -18.09 -9.67 -5.78
CA TRP A 235 -17.11 -8.97 -4.94
C TRP A 235 -17.57 -7.56 -4.55
N PHE A 236 -18.48 -6.94 -5.31
CA PHE A 236 -19.04 -5.62 -5.00
C PHE A 236 -20.50 -5.67 -4.54
N ALA A 237 -21.27 -6.65 -5.03
CA ALA A 237 -22.73 -6.69 -4.85
C ALA A 237 -23.21 -6.51 -3.40
N GLY A 238 -22.53 -7.09 -2.41
CA GLY A 238 -22.88 -6.95 -1.00
C GLY A 238 -22.72 -5.52 -0.45
N TYR A 239 -21.76 -4.76 -0.97
CA TYR A 239 -21.53 -3.36 -0.61
C TYR A 239 -22.46 -2.42 -1.39
N GLU A 240 -22.65 -2.65 -2.68
CA GLU A 240 -23.54 -1.85 -3.52
C GLU A 240 -25.00 -1.94 -3.07
N ALA A 241 -25.44 -3.14 -2.64
CA ALA A 241 -26.76 -3.34 -2.02
C ALA A 241 -26.97 -2.51 -0.73
N ARG A 242 -25.90 -2.00 -0.13
CA ARG A 242 -25.89 -1.11 1.03
C ARG A 242 -25.56 0.34 0.66
N SER A 243 -25.68 0.68 -0.62
CA SER A 243 -25.40 2.01 -1.16
C SER A 243 -23.96 2.48 -0.90
N ILE A 244 -23.01 1.55 -0.86
CA ILE A 244 -21.58 1.85 -0.86
C ILE A 244 -21.11 1.79 -2.30
N ASP A 245 -20.64 2.92 -2.82
CA ASP A 245 -20.08 3.00 -4.16
C ASP A 245 -18.67 2.38 -4.19
N MET A 246 -18.51 1.29 -4.94
CA MET A 246 -17.26 0.55 -5.09
C MET A 246 -16.43 0.98 -6.31
N THR A 247 -16.94 1.87 -7.15
CA THR A 247 -16.44 2.09 -8.53
C THR A 247 -15.96 3.51 -8.83
N THR A 248 -16.53 4.54 -8.20
CA THR A 248 -16.08 5.92 -8.49
C THR A 248 -14.62 6.13 -8.07
N VAL A 249 -13.82 6.72 -8.95
CA VAL A 249 -12.43 7.10 -8.67
C VAL A 249 -12.35 8.61 -8.71
N VAL A 250 -12.13 9.23 -7.55
CA VAL A 250 -11.88 10.67 -7.46
C VAL A 250 -10.44 10.93 -7.84
N LYS A 251 -10.23 11.59 -8.99
CA LYS A 251 -8.90 11.97 -9.48
C LYS A 251 -8.58 13.39 -9.05
N GLU A 252 -7.47 13.53 -8.36
CA GLU A 252 -6.92 14.83 -8.00
C GLU A 252 -6.08 15.38 -9.15
N ARG A 253 -5.95 16.71 -9.22
CA ARG A 253 -5.03 17.35 -10.18
C ARG A 253 -3.59 17.26 -9.72
N LEU A 254 -3.37 17.37 -8.41
CA LEU A 254 -2.08 17.34 -7.75
C LEU A 254 -2.14 16.30 -6.65
N TYR A 255 -1.10 15.47 -6.54
CA TYR A 255 -1.00 14.46 -5.50
C TYR A 255 0.07 14.88 -4.50
N TRP A 256 -0.26 14.85 -3.21
CA TRP A 256 0.62 15.32 -2.15
C TRP A 256 2.00 14.65 -2.11
N TRP A 257 2.15 13.46 -2.69
CA TRP A 257 3.45 12.80 -2.86
C TRP A 257 4.41 13.60 -3.75
N ASP A 258 3.91 14.29 -4.77
CA ASP A 258 4.72 15.15 -5.64
C ASP A 258 5.27 16.36 -4.84
N GLU A 259 4.49 16.93 -3.94
CA GLU A 259 4.94 17.97 -3.00
C GLU A 259 6.08 17.47 -2.10
N GLU A 260 5.98 16.23 -1.60
CA GLU A 260 7.03 15.61 -0.78
C GLU A 260 8.32 15.37 -1.59
N VAL A 261 8.22 15.04 -2.88
CA VAL A 261 9.40 14.94 -3.77
C VAL A 261 10.07 16.30 -3.95
N LEU A 262 9.29 17.38 -4.12
CA LEU A 262 9.84 18.73 -4.19
C LEU A 262 10.57 19.13 -2.90
N LYS A 263 10.08 18.70 -1.73
CA LYS A 263 10.80 18.88 -0.45
C LYS A 263 12.15 18.15 -0.47
N TYR A 264 12.24 16.95 -1.03
CA TYR A 264 13.52 16.26 -1.22
C TYR A 264 14.46 16.96 -2.20
N PHE A 265 13.93 17.55 -3.29
CA PHE A 265 14.74 18.33 -4.22
C PHE A 265 15.33 19.57 -3.55
N ASN A 266 14.54 20.28 -2.74
CA ASN A 266 15.03 21.41 -1.96
C ASN A 266 16.11 21.00 -0.96
N ALA A 267 15.96 19.85 -0.30
CA ALA A 267 16.89 19.36 0.71
C ALA A 267 18.20 18.77 0.13
N HIS A 268 18.15 18.16 -1.06
CA HIS A 268 19.24 17.32 -1.57
C HIS A 268 19.71 17.66 -2.99
N GLY A 269 18.98 18.53 -3.71
CA GLY A 269 19.20 18.83 -5.12
C GLY A 269 18.73 17.72 -6.07
N THR A 270 18.33 18.11 -7.28
CA THR A 270 17.83 17.18 -8.31
C THR A 270 18.85 16.14 -8.76
N ARG A 271 20.14 16.52 -8.87
CA ARG A 271 21.23 15.64 -9.33
C ARG A 271 21.39 14.35 -8.52
N ARG A 272 20.97 14.35 -7.25
CA ARG A 272 20.96 13.16 -6.39
C ARG A 272 20.01 12.08 -6.90
N PHE A 273 18.91 12.49 -7.55
CA PHE A 273 17.83 11.61 -8.02
C PHE A 273 17.87 11.36 -9.53
N ARG A 274 18.95 11.73 -10.22
CA ARG A 274 19.06 11.60 -11.69
C ARG A 274 18.90 10.15 -12.19
N GLN A 275 19.22 9.16 -11.35
CA GLN A 275 19.11 7.74 -11.67
C GLN A 275 17.74 7.15 -11.34
N GLU A 276 16.88 7.89 -10.61
CA GLU A 276 15.52 7.45 -10.31
C GLU A 276 14.60 7.76 -11.49
N ALA A 277 13.63 6.87 -11.74
CA ALA A 277 12.63 7.06 -12.79
C ALA A 277 11.46 7.92 -12.25
N ILE A 278 11.77 9.21 -12.04
CA ILE A 278 10.84 10.22 -11.51
C ILE A 278 10.66 11.43 -12.41
N TRP A 279 11.30 11.42 -13.58
CA TRP A 279 11.43 12.56 -14.49
C TRP A 279 10.46 12.45 -15.69
N ASP A 280 9.31 11.79 -15.50
CA ASP A 280 8.22 11.69 -16.47
C ASP A 280 7.20 12.83 -16.35
N VAL A 281 7.49 13.82 -15.50
CA VAL A 281 6.71 15.03 -15.27
C VAL A 281 7.61 16.26 -15.30
N ASP A 282 7.00 17.41 -15.57
CA ASP A 282 7.64 18.71 -15.40
C ASP A 282 7.55 19.15 -13.94
N TRP A 283 8.67 19.05 -13.22
CA TRP A 283 8.71 19.39 -11.80
C TRP A 283 8.64 20.90 -11.53
N ASP A 284 9.03 21.74 -12.48
CA ASP A 284 8.88 23.19 -12.35
C ASP A 284 7.40 23.58 -12.47
N ASP A 285 6.64 22.96 -13.38
CA ASP A 285 5.18 23.15 -13.49
C ASP A 285 4.42 22.65 -12.24
N ILE A 286 4.83 21.49 -11.70
CA ILE A 286 4.27 20.98 -10.44
C ILE A 286 4.59 21.94 -9.29
N ALA A 287 5.82 22.43 -9.17
CA ALA A 287 6.20 23.38 -8.13
C ALA A 287 5.39 24.69 -8.21
N CYS A 288 5.17 25.21 -9.43
CA CYS A 288 4.30 26.36 -9.66
C CYS A 288 2.87 26.08 -9.19
N SER A 289 2.35 24.88 -9.46
CA SER A 289 1.00 24.47 -9.04
C SER A 289 0.84 24.41 -7.52
N TYR A 290 1.92 24.19 -6.76
CA TYR A 290 1.94 24.25 -5.29
C TYR A 290 2.25 25.63 -4.72
N SER A 291 2.31 26.66 -5.56
CA SER A 291 2.68 28.02 -5.17
C SER A 291 4.08 28.14 -4.52
N LEU A 292 4.97 27.18 -4.80
CA LEU A 292 6.37 27.25 -4.37
C LEU A 292 7.10 28.29 -5.27
N ASP A 293 8.06 29.01 -4.68
CA ASP A 293 8.73 30.22 -5.19
C ASP A 293 8.82 30.36 -6.73
N HIS A 294 8.13 31.37 -7.27
CA HIS A 294 7.99 31.64 -8.71
C HIS A 294 9.21 32.35 -9.31
N SER A 295 10.23 32.67 -8.50
CA SER A 295 11.36 33.52 -8.92
C SER A 295 12.51 32.75 -9.57
N ARG A 296 12.45 31.41 -9.65
CA ARG A 296 13.55 30.57 -10.15
C ARG A 296 13.05 29.53 -11.16
N HIS A 297 12.96 29.94 -12.43
CA HIS A 297 12.86 29.00 -13.55
C HIS A 297 14.07 28.05 -13.55
N ASP A 298 13.85 26.79 -13.96
CA ASP A 298 14.83 25.70 -14.07
C ASP A 298 15.38 25.13 -12.74
N LEU A 299 14.78 25.45 -11.60
CA LEU A 299 15.24 24.98 -10.28
C LEU A 299 15.15 23.45 -10.15
N PHE A 300 14.10 22.85 -10.73
CA PHE A 300 13.84 21.41 -10.67
C PHE A 300 13.99 20.70 -12.01
N SER A 301 14.76 21.30 -12.93
CA SER A 301 15.07 20.76 -14.25
C SER A 301 15.62 19.32 -14.21
N ASP A 302 15.24 18.51 -15.20
CA ASP A 302 15.67 17.13 -15.37
C ASP A 302 17.20 17.03 -15.52
N PRO A 303 17.92 16.48 -14.52
CA PRO A 303 19.38 16.46 -14.51
C PRO A 303 19.97 15.28 -15.30
N ARG A 304 19.14 14.46 -15.96
CA ARG A 304 19.60 13.26 -16.69
C ARG A 304 20.38 13.63 -17.94
N THR A 305 21.56 13.04 -18.10
CA THR A 305 22.28 13.07 -19.37
C THR A 305 21.66 12.08 -20.37
N LEU A 306 22.16 12.09 -21.61
CA LEU A 306 21.78 11.08 -22.62
C LEU A 306 22.05 9.65 -22.13
N PHE A 307 23.08 9.45 -21.31
CA PHE A 307 23.38 8.14 -20.73
C PHE A 307 22.27 7.69 -19.77
N GLU A 308 21.88 8.52 -18.79
CA GLU A 308 20.82 8.15 -17.86
C GLU A 308 19.45 7.98 -18.55
N LYS A 309 19.17 8.76 -19.60
CA LYS A 309 17.97 8.56 -20.43
C LYS A 309 18.03 7.24 -21.20
N GLY A 310 19.20 6.86 -21.71
CA GLY A 310 19.43 5.58 -22.36
C GLY A 310 19.26 4.38 -21.42
N VAL A 311 19.74 4.47 -20.18
CA VAL A 311 19.55 3.43 -19.17
C VAL A 311 18.07 3.29 -18.80
N HIS A 312 17.35 4.40 -18.55
CA HIS A 312 15.91 4.34 -18.31
C HIS A 312 15.14 3.71 -19.48
N TYR A 313 15.47 4.08 -20.72
CA TYR A 313 14.88 3.47 -21.91
C TYR A 313 15.14 1.95 -21.95
N TRP A 314 16.38 1.52 -21.67
CA TRP A 314 16.71 0.10 -21.56
C TRP A 314 15.87 -0.60 -20.48
N LEU A 315 15.78 -0.02 -19.28
CA LEU A 315 15.00 -0.58 -18.18
C LEU A 315 13.52 -0.71 -18.54
N GLU A 316 12.92 0.31 -19.16
CA GLU A 316 11.55 0.29 -19.65
C GLU A 316 11.31 -0.84 -20.65
N LYS A 317 12.15 -0.95 -21.69
CA LYS A 317 12.00 -1.99 -22.73
C LYS A 317 12.25 -3.40 -22.22
N THR A 318 13.01 -3.55 -21.15
CA THR A 318 13.36 -4.85 -20.59
C THR A 318 12.53 -5.23 -19.36
N GLN A 319 11.65 -4.35 -18.88
CA GLN A 319 10.83 -4.62 -17.69
C GLN A 319 9.99 -5.90 -17.81
N PRO A 320 9.33 -6.21 -18.95
CA PRO A 320 8.58 -7.45 -19.12
C PRO A 320 9.43 -8.73 -19.20
N ILE A 321 10.74 -8.59 -19.34
CA ILE A 321 11.69 -9.69 -19.58
C ILE A 321 12.90 -9.60 -18.66
N SER A 322 12.74 -8.98 -17.50
CA SER A 322 13.80 -8.69 -16.52
C SER A 322 14.53 -9.96 -16.05
N GLU A 323 13.84 -11.10 -16.03
CA GLU A 323 14.39 -12.39 -15.63
C GLU A 323 15.33 -13.03 -16.67
N ARG A 324 15.36 -12.53 -17.91
CA ARG A 324 16.22 -13.09 -18.96
C ARG A 324 17.69 -12.86 -18.63
N TYR A 325 18.52 -13.89 -18.84
CA TYR A 325 19.93 -13.88 -18.44
C TYR A 325 20.72 -12.68 -18.99
N TYR A 326 20.49 -12.30 -20.25
CA TYR A 326 21.20 -11.17 -20.87
C TYR A 326 20.76 -9.82 -20.28
N VAL A 327 19.49 -9.70 -19.86
CA VAL A 327 19.01 -8.50 -19.15
C VAL A 327 19.68 -8.42 -17.79
N ARG A 328 19.68 -9.51 -17.03
CA ARG A 328 20.37 -9.58 -15.72
C ARG A 328 21.88 -9.32 -15.83
N PHE A 329 22.51 -9.74 -16.93
CA PHE A 329 23.91 -9.46 -17.20
C PHE A 329 24.18 -7.97 -17.44
N VAL A 330 23.37 -7.31 -18.26
CA VAL A 330 23.47 -5.86 -18.49
C VAL A 330 23.18 -5.10 -17.19
N ASP A 331 22.13 -5.47 -16.45
CA ASP A 331 21.79 -4.87 -15.16
C ASP A 331 22.97 -5.00 -14.17
N ALA A 332 23.64 -6.16 -14.12
CA ALA A 332 24.83 -6.35 -13.28
C ALA A 332 26.02 -5.47 -13.71
N ILE A 333 26.22 -5.22 -15.00
CA ILE A 333 27.26 -4.30 -15.50
C ILE A 333 26.92 -2.87 -15.09
N LEU A 334 25.68 -2.44 -15.29
CA LEU A 334 25.22 -1.10 -14.91
C LEU A 334 25.38 -0.87 -13.40
N LYS A 335 25.08 -1.88 -12.57
CA LYS A 335 25.32 -1.81 -11.12
C LYS A 335 26.78 -1.57 -10.75
N LYS A 336 27.72 -2.20 -11.46
CA LYS A 336 29.16 -2.00 -11.23
C LYS A 336 29.64 -0.58 -11.53
N ILE A 337 28.95 0.14 -12.41
CA ILE A 337 29.25 1.54 -12.73
C ILE A 337 28.38 2.53 -11.95
N GLY A 338 27.73 2.06 -10.88
CA GLY A 338 27.00 2.90 -9.92
C GLY A 338 25.53 3.14 -10.23
N TRP A 339 24.93 2.35 -11.12
CA TRP A 339 23.49 2.38 -11.40
C TRP A 339 22.67 1.39 -10.57
#